data_AF-A0A1H7RX68-F1
#
_entry.id   AF-A0A1H7RX68-F1
#
_cell.length_a   1.000
_cell.length_b   1.000
_cell.length_c   1.000
_cell.angle_alpha   90.00
_cell.angle_beta   90.00
_cell.angle_gamma   90.00
#
_symmetry.space_group_name_H-M   'P 1'
#
loop_
_entity.id
_entity.type
_entity.pdbx_description
1 polymer ?
#
loop_
_entity_poly.entity_id
_entity_poly.type
_entity_poly.pdbx_seq_one_letter_code
_entity_poly.pdbx_strand_id
1 'polypeptide(L)'
;MGYPVSYYCPHCGAVVEVERDGYLADKSVTPYPLAGWAYVDPDDDFEADDADGVHFVCGESDAPGLTWADVVSEADDVENPGLASPCGRDFYLSFVRYENGREVESVPESDYVVIGGQGPTGPRGPDTGPRGPGGFSPR
;
A
#
# COMPACT_ATOMS: atom_id res chain seq x y z
N MET A 1 13.92 -22.80 11.82
CA MET A 1 13.15 -22.63 13.08
C MET A 1 12.62 -21.21 12.99
N GLY A 2 11.38 -21.08 12.52
CA GLY A 2 10.81 -19.77 12.24
C GLY A 2 10.64 -18.95 13.51
N TYR A 3 10.65 -17.64 13.36
CA TYR A 3 10.22 -16.72 14.40
C TYR A 3 8.95 -16.01 13.92
N PRO A 4 8.02 -15.74 14.85
CA PRO A 4 6.85 -14.95 14.55
C PRO A 4 7.27 -13.50 14.27
N VAL A 5 6.81 -12.97 13.14
CA VAL A 5 6.92 -11.55 12.80
C VAL A 5 5.53 -10.99 12.56
N SER A 6 5.25 -9.84 13.17
CA SER A 6 3.97 -9.16 13.03
C SER A 6 3.98 -8.19 11.85
N TYR A 7 3.00 -8.32 10.97
CA TYR A 7 2.70 -7.40 9.88
C TYR A 7 1.34 -6.76 10.11
N TYR A 8 1.13 -5.55 9.60
CA TYR A 8 -0.15 -4.88 9.68
C TYR A 8 -0.75 -4.66 8.29
N CYS A 9 -2.07 -4.78 8.21
CA CYS A 9 -2.81 -4.47 7.00
C CYS A 9 -2.75 -2.95 6.74
N PRO A 10 -2.27 -2.47 5.57
CA PRO A 10 -2.19 -1.05 5.27
C PRO A 10 -3.57 -0.37 5.17
N HIS A 11 -4.65 -1.15 5.03
CA HIS A 11 -6.00 -0.63 4.88
C HIS A 11 -6.65 -0.27 6.23
N CYS A 12 -6.65 -1.21 7.19
CA CYS A 12 -7.36 -1.08 8.46
C CYS A 12 -6.48 -1.22 9.70
N GLY A 13 -5.20 -1.56 9.54
CA GLY A 13 -4.25 -1.76 10.63
C GLY A 13 -4.30 -3.15 11.28
N ALA A 14 -5.21 -4.05 10.88
CA ALA A 14 -5.29 -5.40 11.45
C ALA A 14 -3.92 -6.11 11.42
N VAL A 15 -3.51 -6.69 12.54
CA VAL A 15 -2.20 -7.31 12.69
C VAL A 15 -2.26 -8.81 12.45
N VAL A 16 -1.31 -9.32 11.68
CA VAL A 16 -1.11 -10.74 11.43
C VAL A 16 0.31 -11.13 11.84
N GLU A 17 0.44 -12.21 12.58
CA GLU A 17 1.71 -12.81 12.96
C GLU A 17 2.00 -13.97 12.00
N VAL A 18 3.17 -13.96 11.39
CA VAL A 18 3.61 -14.98 10.44
C VAL A 18 4.91 -15.60 10.92
N GLU A 19 4.94 -16.92 11.02
CA GLU A 19 6.14 -17.70 11.33
C GLU A 19 7.02 -17.81 10.08
N ARG A 20 8.25 -17.28 10.15
CA ARG A 20 9.21 -17.27 9.02
C ARG A 20 10.65 -17.42 9.49
N ASP A 21 11.54 -17.92 8.64
CA ASP A 21 12.95 -18.12 9.00
C ASP A 21 13.86 -16.88 8.84
N GLY A 22 15.01 -16.95 9.53
CA GLY A 22 16.09 -15.94 9.81
C GLY A 22 16.56 -15.09 8.69
N TYR A 23 16.57 -15.71 7.53
CA TYR A 23 17.37 -15.28 6.42
C TYR A 23 16.59 -14.42 5.43
N LEU A 24 15.25 -14.46 5.49
CA LEU A 24 14.41 -13.61 4.67
C LEU A 24 14.32 -12.22 5.31
N ALA A 25 14.83 -11.20 4.64
CA ALA A 25 14.62 -9.81 5.03
C ALA A 25 13.30 -9.29 4.44
N ASP A 26 12.48 -8.64 5.25
CA ASP A 26 11.32 -7.88 4.80
C ASP A 26 11.75 -6.62 4.04
N LYS A 27 11.14 -6.40 2.88
CA LYS A 27 11.36 -5.18 2.09
C LYS A 27 10.28 -4.15 2.40
N SER A 28 9.01 -4.54 2.24
CA SER A 28 7.86 -3.66 2.44
C SER A 28 6.56 -4.45 2.55
N VAL A 29 5.56 -3.88 3.22
CA VAL A 29 4.16 -4.32 3.17
C VAL A 29 3.40 -3.29 2.34
N THR A 30 2.77 -3.71 1.26
CA THR A 30 2.07 -2.81 0.32
C THR A 30 0.65 -3.29 0.02
N PRO A 31 -0.30 -2.38 -0.24
CA PRO A 31 -1.64 -2.75 -0.65
C PRO A 31 -1.70 -3.29 -2.09
N TYR A 32 -0.63 -3.15 -2.87
CA TYR A 32 -0.52 -3.60 -4.26
C TYR A 32 0.76 -4.43 -4.46
N PRO A 33 0.79 -5.36 -5.43
CA PRO A 33 1.99 -6.15 -5.73
C PRO A 33 3.12 -5.26 -6.29
N LEU A 34 4.36 -5.71 -6.11
CA LEU A 34 5.55 -5.08 -6.69
C LEU A 34 5.88 -5.69 -8.06
N ALA A 35 6.39 -4.86 -8.97
CA ALA A 35 6.55 -5.25 -10.36
C ALA A 35 7.64 -6.31 -10.50
N GLY A 36 7.25 -7.51 -10.95
CA GLY A 36 8.18 -8.63 -11.14
C GLY A 36 8.56 -9.36 -9.85
N TRP A 37 7.73 -9.25 -8.80
CA TRP A 37 7.76 -10.12 -7.62
C TRP A 37 6.77 -11.28 -7.81
N ALA A 38 7.19 -12.50 -7.50
CA ALA A 38 6.31 -13.66 -7.41
C ALA A 38 5.70 -13.74 -6.00
N TYR A 39 4.38 -13.63 -5.91
CA TYR A 39 3.64 -13.77 -4.67
C TYR A 39 2.97 -15.14 -4.62
N VAL A 40 3.02 -15.77 -3.45
CA VAL A 40 2.30 -17.01 -3.16
C VAL A 40 1.35 -16.80 -1.98
N ASP A 41 0.38 -17.70 -1.82
CA ASP A 41 -0.51 -17.71 -0.67
C ASP A 41 0.24 -18.14 0.60
N PRO A 42 -0.22 -17.75 1.81
CA PRO A 42 0.44 -18.11 3.06
C PRO A 42 0.36 -19.60 3.40
N ASP A 43 -0.51 -20.36 2.72
CA ASP A 43 -0.61 -21.83 2.84
C ASP A 43 0.45 -22.54 1.98
N ASP A 44 1.01 -21.83 1.00
CA ASP A 44 2.08 -22.32 0.13
C ASP A 44 3.47 -22.05 0.72
N ASP A 45 4.48 -22.71 0.15
CA ASP A 45 5.88 -22.60 0.57
C ASP A 45 6.50 -21.27 0.09
N PHE A 46 6.19 -20.17 0.79
CA PHE A 46 6.75 -18.85 0.51
C PHE A 46 8.22 -18.68 0.90
N GLU A 47 8.81 -19.69 1.55
CA GLU A 47 10.24 -19.74 1.88
C GLU A 47 11.08 -20.33 0.73
N ALA A 48 10.43 -20.79 -0.35
CA ALA A 48 11.11 -21.23 -1.56
C ALA A 48 11.83 -20.08 -2.27
N ASP A 49 12.97 -20.38 -2.93
CA ASP A 49 13.73 -19.42 -3.74
C ASP A 49 12.92 -18.76 -4.87
N ASP A 50 11.83 -19.38 -5.32
CA ASP A 50 10.94 -18.87 -6.37
C ASP A 50 9.83 -17.93 -5.84
N ALA A 51 9.71 -17.76 -4.50
CA ALA A 51 8.73 -16.87 -3.88
C ALA A 51 9.39 -15.57 -3.40
N ASP A 52 9.02 -14.45 -4.02
CA ASP A 52 9.54 -13.13 -3.64
C ASP A 52 8.68 -12.43 -2.57
N GLY A 53 7.50 -12.98 -2.25
CA GLY A 53 6.58 -12.40 -1.29
C GLY A 53 5.35 -13.26 -1.01
N VAL A 54 4.51 -12.76 -0.12
CA VAL A 54 3.26 -13.41 0.30
C VAL A 54 2.08 -12.50 0.02
N HIS A 55 1.05 -13.05 -0.61
CA HIS A 55 -0.23 -12.40 -0.80
C HIS A 55 -1.18 -12.79 0.35
N PHE A 56 -1.72 -11.79 1.04
CA PHE A 56 -2.61 -11.98 2.16
C PHE A 56 -3.98 -11.35 1.90
N VAL A 57 -5.02 -11.96 2.45
CA VAL A 57 -6.36 -11.39 2.52
C VAL A 57 -6.71 -11.13 3.97
N CYS A 58 -6.99 -9.87 4.31
CA CYS A 58 -7.17 -9.43 5.68
C CYS A 58 -8.31 -10.19 6.39
N GLY A 59 -7.97 -11.07 7.34
CA GLY A 59 -8.89 -11.86 8.16
C GLY A 59 -9.40 -13.16 7.54
N GLU A 60 -8.89 -13.58 6.39
CA GLU A 60 -9.36 -14.81 5.71
C GLU A 60 -8.31 -15.94 5.70
N SER A 61 -7.03 -15.63 5.92
CA SER A 61 -5.98 -16.66 5.95
C SER A 61 -5.98 -17.47 7.25
N ASP A 62 -5.98 -18.80 7.14
CA ASP A 62 -5.90 -19.78 8.26
C ASP A 62 -4.66 -20.70 8.11
N ALA A 63 -3.61 -20.21 7.46
CA ALA A 63 -2.40 -20.99 7.24
C ALA A 63 -1.76 -21.42 8.57
N PRO A 64 -1.12 -22.61 8.65
CA PRO A 64 -0.65 -23.19 9.91
C PRO A 64 0.41 -22.35 10.65
N GLY A 65 1.14 -21.49 9.94
CA GLY A 65 2.12 -20.55 10.50
C GLY A 65 1.62 -19.09 10.57
N LEU A 66 0.31 -18.87 10.45
CA LEU A 66 -0.29 -17.54 10.40
C LEU A 66 -1.33 -17.40 11.51
N THR A 67 -1.22 -16.35 12.31
CA THR A 67 -2.18 -16.04 13.37
C THR A 67 -2.60 -14.58 13.27
N TRP A 68 -3.91 -14.34 13.13
CA TRP A 68 -4.46 -12.99 13.24
C TRP A 68 -4.44 -12.54 14.69
N ALA A 69 -3.73 -11.46 14.97
CA ALA A 69 -3.77 -10.84 16.27
C ALA A 69 -5.06 -10.00 16.37
N ASP A 70 -5.78 -10.11 17.48
CA ASP A 70 -6.97 -9.30 17.79
C ASP A 70 -6.57 -7.87 18.21
N VAL A 71 -5.64 -7.28 17.46
CA VAL A 71 -5.12 -5.93 17.66
C VAL A 71 -5.02 -5.23 16.31
N VAL A 72 -5.19 -3.91 16.35
CA VAL A 72 -5.04 -3.04 15.20
C VAL A 72 -3.86 -2.11 15.45
N SER A 73 -3.01 -1.99 14.44
CA SER A 73 -1.94 -1.00 14.42
C SER A 73 -2.50 0.38 14.12
N GLU A 74 -2.12 1.34 14.94
CA GLU A 74 -2.46 2.75 14.81
C GLU A 74 -1.35 3.52 14.06
N ALA A 75 -0.61 2.81 13.18
CA ALA A 75 0.49 3.42 12.43
C ALA A 75 -0.06 4.51 11.48
N ASP A 76 0.70 5.59 11.29
CA ASP A 76 0.29 6.75 10.49
C ASP A 76 0.11 6.38 9.00
N ASP A 77 0.85 5.38 8.52
CA ASP A 77 0.76 4.84 7.16
C ASP A 77 -0.46 3.93 6.92
N VAL A 78 -1.34 3.74 7.91
CA VAL A 78 -2.61 3.01 7.75
C VAL A 78 -3.65 3.94 7.14
N GLU A 79 -4.26 3.54 6.01
CA GLU A 79 -5.24 4.35 5.30
C GLU A 79 -6.45 4.72 6.17
N ASN A 80 -6.96 3.76 6.95
CA ASN A 80 -8.11 3.97 7.83
C ASN A 80 -8.06 3.07 9.07
N PRO A 81 -7.38 3.48 10.16
CA PRO A 81 -7.28 2.68 11.38
C PRO A 81 -8.63 2.51 12.14
N GLY A 82 -9.66 3.29 11.77
CA GLY A 82 -11.01 3.17 12.32
C GLY A 82 -11.94 2.26 11.51
N LEU A 83 -11.44 1.64 10.43
CA LEU A 83 -12.21 0.72 9.61
C LEU A 83 -12.49 -0.58 10.38
N ALA A 84 -13.60 -1.24 10.04
CA ALA A 84 -13.89 -2.58 10.55
C ALA A 84 -12.70 -3.51 10.26
N SER A 85 -12.14 -4.09 11.32
CA SER A 85 -11.02 -5.02 11.27
C SER A 85 -11.48 -6.40 11.73
N PRO A 86 -11.17 -7.48 10.99
CA PRO A 86 -10.49 -7.49 9.69
C PRO A 86 -11.36 -6.92 8.54
N CYS A 87 -10.71 -6.33 7.52
CA CYS A 87 -11.40 -5.62 6.43
C CYS A 87 -11.62 -6.43 5.14
N GLY A 88 -11.05 -7.64 5.00
CA GLY A 88 -11.21 -8.50 3.82
C GLY A 88 -10.51 -7.99 2.54
N ARG A 89 -9.59 -7.03 2.65
CA ARG A 89 -8.83 -6.51 1.50
C ARG A 89 -7.51 -7.25 1.32
N ASP A 90 -7.04 -7.30 0.08
CA ASP A 90 -5.74 -7.85 -0.28
C ASP A 90 -4.60 -6.91 0.13
N PHE A 91 -3.50 -7.50 0.56
CA PHE A 91 -2.23 -6.83 0.80
C PHE A 91 -1.07 -7.80 0.62
N TYR A 92 0.11 -7.26 0.35
CA TYR A 92 1.26 -8.02 -0.11
C TYR A 92 2.45 -7.73 0.78
N LEU A 93 3.06 -8.78 1.33
CA LEU A 93 4.36 -8.71 1.97
C LEU A 93 5.41 -9.05 0.92
N SER A 94 6.38 -8.15 0.73
CA SER A 94 7.46 -8.35 -0.21
C SER A 94 8.77 -8.58 0.52
N PHE A 95 9.52 -9.60 0.11
CA PHE A 95 10.85 -9.89 0.62
C PHE A 95 11.93 -9.17 -0.20
N VAL A 96 13.11 -9.02 0.41
CA VAL A 96 14.29 -8.48 -0.27
C VAL A 96 14.84 -9.53 -1.22
N ARG A 97 14.80 -9.24 -2.52
CA ARG A 97 15.45 -10.07 -3.55
C ARG A 97 16.92 -9.69 -3.70
N TYR A 98 17.80 -10.68 -3.72
CA TYR A 98 19.22 -10.51 -4.00
C TYR A 98 19.57 -11.16 -5.35
N GLU A 99 20.08 -10.38 -6.29
CA GLU A 99 20.62 -10.89 -7.56
C GLU A 99 22.11 -10.57 -7.66
N ASN A 100 22.94 -11.60 -7.88
CA ASN A 100 24.40 -11.45 -7.98
C ASN A 100 25.03 -10.74 -6.76
N GLY A 101 24.47 -10.96 -5.57
CA GLY A 101 24.95 -10.32 -4.33
C GLY A 101 24.61 -8.83 -4.21
N ARG A 102 23.72 -8.31 -5.07
CA ARG A 102 23.16 -6.96 -4.96
C ARG A 102 21.66 -7.05 -4.69
N GLU A 103 21.19 -6.25 -3.75
CA GLU A 103 19.76 -6.07 -3.53
C GLU A 103 19.12 -5.49 -4.80
N VAL A 104 18.00 -6.07 -5.20
CA VAL A 104 17.20 -5.58 -6.32
C VAL A 104 16.31 -4.44 -5.82
N GLU A 105 16.37 -3.30 -6.51
CA GLU A 105 15.43 -2.20 -6.30
C GLU A 105 14.04 -2.64 -6.75
N SER A 106 13.07 -2.61 -5.84
CA SER A 106 11.67 -2.86 -6.19
C SER A 106 10.99 -1.56 -6.55
N VAL A 107 10.22 -1.58 -7.63
CA VAL A 107 9.23 -0.54 -7.91
C VAL A 107 7.84 -1.14 -7.66
N PRO A 108 6.97 -0.49 -6.87
CA PRO A 108 5.58 -0.92 -6.77
C PRO A 108 4.93 -0.91 -8.14
N GLU A 109 4.09 -1.92 -8.45
CA GLU A 109 3.21 -1.81 -9.61
C GLU A 109 2.24 -0.67 -9.31
N SER A 110 2.56 0.48 -9.87
CA SER A 110 1.65 1.60 -9.92
C SER A 110 0.65 1.27 -11.02
N ASP A 111 -0.46 0.60 -10.66
CA ASP A 111 -1.70 0.95 -11.33
C ASP A 111 -1.98 2.40 -10.91
N TYR A 112 -1.50 3.33 -11.72
CA TYR A 112 -1.79 4.73 -11.56
C TYR A 112 -3.31 4.87 -11.68
N VAL A 113 -4.00 4.95 -10.54
CA VAL A 113 -5.35 5.49 -10.52
C VAL A 113 -5.22 6.92 -11.05
N VAL A 114 -5.63 7.11 -12.29
CA VAL A 114 -5.92 8.44 -12.81
C VAL A 114 -6.99 9.00 -11.88
N ILE A 115 -6.60 9.88 -10.96
CA ILE A 115 -7.55 10.76 -10.29
C ILE A 115 -8.07 11.71 -11.37
N GLY A 116 -9.08 11.22 -12.08
CA GLY A 116 -9.85 11.97 -13.06
C GLY A 116 -10.70 13.01 -12.35
N GLY A 117 -10.11 14.19 -12.15
CA GLY A 117 -10.81 15.47 -12.35
C GLY A 117 -11.66 16.00 -11.20
N GLN A 118 -11.04 16.73 -10.28
CA GLN A 118 -11.42 18.12 -9.96
C GLN A 118 -10.41 18.68 -8.95
N GLY A 119 -9.40 19.38 -9.47
CA GLY A 119 -8.60 20.25 -8.62
C GLY A 119 -9.52 21.30 -7.98
N PRO A 120 -9.25 21.73 -6.73
CA PRO A 120 -9.99 22.83 -6.15
C PRO A 120 -9.86 24.04 -7.07
N THR A 121 -10.99 24.64 -7.43
CA THR A 121 -11.03 25.86 -8.21
C THR A 121 -10.25 26.91 -7.44
N GLY A 122 -9.07 27.28 -7.94
CA GLY A 122 -8.22 28.30 -7.34
C GLY A 122 -9.00 29.60 -7.15
N PRO A 123 -8.71 30.38 -6.10
CA PRO A 123 -9.44 31.61 -5.85
C PRO A 123 -9.31 32.54 -7.05
N ARG A 124 -10.47 32.90 -7.61
CA ARG A 124 -10.64 33.85 -8.69
C ARG A 124 -10.06 35.19 -8.24
N GLY A 125 -8.92 35.57 -8.80
CA GLY A 125 -8.34 36.89 -8.60
C GLY A 125 -9.32 37.99 -9.04
N PRO A 126 -9.33 39.15 -8.38
CA PRO A 126 -10.17 40.27 -8.80
C PRO A 126 -9.55 40.93 -10.05
N ASP A 127 -10.05 40.57 -11.22
CA ASP A 127 -9.77 41.31 -12.44
C ASP A 127 -10.55 42.63 -12.47
N THR A 128 -9.85 43.66 -12.96
CA THR A 128 -10.39 44.87 -13.61
C THR A 128 -10.53 46.12 -12.74
N GLY A 129 -9.45 46.90 -12.72
CA GLY A 129 -9.47 48.30 -12.30
C GLY A 129 -10.30 49.20 -13.24
N PRO A 130 -10.74 50.38 -12.79
CA PRO A 130 -11.60 51.28 -13.55
C PRO A 130 -10.83 51.94 -14.71
N ARG A 131 -11.20 51.59 -15.95
CA ARG A 131 -10.81 52.30 -17.17
C ARG A 131 -11.88 53.34 -17.49
N GLY A 132 -11.51 54.62 -17.43
CA GLY A 132 -12.44 55.76 -17.47
C GLY A 132 -13.22 55.93 -18.79
N PRO A 133 -14.33 56.68 -18.78
CA PRO A 133 -15.10 56.96 -19.98
C PRO A 133 -14.54 58.19 -20.74
N GLY A 134 -13.87 57.94 -21.87
CA GLY A 134 -13.74 58.88 -22.97
C GLY A 134 -14.92 58.69 -23.93
N GLY A 135 -15.70 59.75 -24.14
CA GLY A 135 -17.02 59.68 -24.78
C GLY A 135 -17.03 59.51 -26.30
N PHE A 136 -18.21 59.14 -26.81
CA PHE A 136 -18.66 59.37 -28.19
C PHE A 136 -20.21 59.45 -28.20
N SER A 137 -20.76 60.56 -28.70
CA SER A 137 -22.20 60.76 -28.98
C SER A 137 -22.64 59.87 -30.16
N PRO A 138 -23.95 59.61 -30.34
CA PRO A 138 -24.67 60.45 -31.31
C PRO A 138 -26.20 60.64 -31.07
N ARG A 139 -26.70 61.73 -31.68
CA ARG A 139 -28.09 62.11 -32.05
C ARG A 139 -28.99 62.71 -30.99
#